data_AF-A0A355S173-F1
#
_entry.id   AF-A0A355S173-F1
#
_cell.length_a   1.000
_cell.length_b   1.000
_cell.length_c   1.000
_cell.angle_alpha   90.00
_cell.angle_beta   90.00
_cell.angle_gamma   90.00
#
_symmetry.space_group_name_H-M   'P 1'
#
loop_
_entity.id
_entity.type
_entity.pdbx_description
1 polymer ?
#
loop_
_entity_poly.entity_id
_entity_poly.type
_entity_poly.pdbx_seq_one_letter_code
_entity_poly.pdbx_strand_id
1 'polypeptide(L)' 'DIFARKLFGEDTKTKFRPHHFNFTEPSAELDVSCSVCKGVGCSVCKG' A
#
# COMPACT_ATOMS: atom_id res chain seq x y z
N ASP A 1 0.48 -0.70 8.60
CA ASP A 1 -0.88 -0.16 8.78
C ASP A 1 -0.89 1.25 9.41
N ILE A 2 -0.46 1.43 10.67
CA ILE A 2 -0.49 2.73 11.37
C ILE A 2 0.17 3.87 10.58
N PHE A 3 1.38 3.63 10.03
CA PHE A 3 2.10 4.64 9.23
C PHE A 3 1.30 5.08 8.00
N ALA A 4 0.82 4.13 7.20
CA ALA A 4 0.04 4.42 6.01
C ALA A 4 -1.28 5.11 6.34
N ARG A 5 -1.99 4.70 7.40
CA ARG A 5 -3.23 5.35 7.82
C ARG A 5 -3.03 6.78 8.30
N LYS A 6 -1.94 7.05 9.02
CA LYS A 6 -1.61 8.43 9.46
C LYS A 6 -1.26 9.35 8.28
N LEU A 7 -0.66 8.81 7.22
CA LEU A 7 -0.28 9.62 6.05
C LEU A 7 -1.40 9.78 5.03
N PHE A 8 -2.19 8.73 4.80
CA PHE A 8 -3.16 8.67 3.70
C PHE A 8 -4.62 8.66 4.17
N GLY A 9 -4.87 8.64 5.47
CA GLY A 9 -6.20 8.66 6.10
C GLY A 9 -6.60 7.31 6.70
N GLU A 10 -7.53 7.34 7.66
CA GLU A 10 -7.90 6.13 8.44
C GLU A 10 -8.51 4.99 7.61
N ASP A 11 -9.16 5.32 6.50
CA ASP A 11 -9.79 4.37 5.55
C ASP A 11 -8.76 3.63 4.67
N THR A 12 -7.48 3.95 4.80
CA THR A 12 -6.43 3.41 3.94
C THR A 12 -6.26 1.91 4.15
N LYS A 13 -6.34 1.14 3.06
CA LYS A 13 -6.06 -0.30 3.06
C LYS A 13 -4.61 -0.54 2.65
N THR A 14 -3.93 -1.41 3.37
CA THR A 14 -2.55 -1.81 3.06
C THR A 14 -2.47 -3.30 2.73
N LYS A 15 -1.61 -3.67 1.78
CA LYS A 15 -1.31 -5.06 1.43
C LYS A 15 0.20 -5.26 1.38
N PHE A 16 0.68 -6.29 2.07
CA PHE A 16 2.08 -6.70 1.98
C PHE A 16 2.23 -7.73 0.86
N ARG A 17 3.12 -7.47 -0.10
CA ARG A 17 3.49 -8.43 -1.14
C ARG A 17 4.88 -8.97 -0.85
N PRO A 18 5.06 -10.30 -0.75
CA PRO A 18 6.39 -10.88 -0.63
C PRO A 18 7.29 -10.38 -1.78
N HIS A 19 8.47 -9.94 -1.43
CA HIS A 19 9.47 -9.46 -2.38
C HIS A 19 10.84 -9.74 -1.77
N HIS A 20 11.86 -10.05 -2.57
CA HIS A 20 13.20 -10.33 -2.05
C HIS A 20 14.06 -9.06 -2.04
N PHE A 21 14.67 -8.73 -0.90
CA PHE A 21 15.68 -7.69 -0.78
C PHE A 21 16.95 -8.27 -0.16
N ASN A 22 18.11 -8.01 -0.77
CA ASN A 22 19.41 -8.60 -0.38
C ASN A 22 19.83 -8.36 1.09
N PHE A 23 19.18 -7.45 1.80
CA PHE A 23 19.54 -7.00 3.15
C PHE A 23 18.52 -7.38 4.23
N THR A 24 17.36 -7.98 3.89
CA THR A 24 16.30 -8.33 4.84
C THR A 24 15.59 -9.63 4.48
N GLU A 25 15.36 -10.49 5.48
CA GLU A 25 14.60 -11.75 5.33
C GLU A 25 13.71 -11.96 6.58
N PRO A 26 12.38 -12.18 6.45
CA PRO A 26 11.58 -12.08 5.24
C PRO A 26 11.38 -10.62 4.80
N SER A 27 11.29 -10.42 3.49
CA SER A 27 11.07 -9.11 2.89
C SER A 27 9.73 -9.02 2.16
N ALA A 28 9.18 -7.80 2.14
CA ALA A 28 7.92 -7.51 1.48
C ALA A 28 7.85 -6.04 1.02
N GLU A 29 7.15 -5.81 -0.07
CA GLU A 29 6.69 -4.49 -0.51
C GLU A 29 5.36 -4.15 0.16
N LEU A 30 5.14 -2.86 0.41
CA LEU A 30 3.89 -2.34 0.97
C LEU A 30 3.09 -1.62 -0.12
N ASP A 31 2.00 -2.23 -0.57
CA ASP A 31 1.02 -1.56 -1.41
C ASP A 31 0.01 -0.82 -0.53
N VAL A 32 -0.38 0.37 -0.98
CA VAL A 32 -1.34 1.25 -0.29
C VAL A 32 -2.48 1.57 -1.24
N SER A 33 -3.73 1.49 -0.75
CA SER A 33 -4.90 1.88 -1.53
C SER A 33 -4.81 3.33 -1.98
N CYS A 34 -5.16 3.60 -3.23
CA CYS A 34 -5.18 4.95 -3.77
C CYS A 34 -6.09 5.87 -2.94
N SER A 35 -5.55 7.01 -2.48
CA SER A 35 -6.26 7.99 -1.67
C SER A 35 -7.43 8.66 -2.40
N VAL A 36 -7.37 8.73 -3.74
CA VAL A 36 -8.39 9.37 -4.57
C VAL A 36 -9.62 8.47 -4.76
N CYS A 37 -9.41 7.21 -5.14
CA CYS A 37 -10.51 6.28 -5.44
C CYS A 37 -10.81 5.29 -4.32
N LYS A 38 -10.05 5.31 -3.22
CA LYS A 38 -10.17 4.40 -2.08
C LYS A 38 -10.21 2.91 -2.46
N GLY A 39 -9.56 2.56 -3.57
CA GLY A 39 -9.48 1.18 -4.08
C GLY A 39 -10.62 0.75 -5.02
N VAL A 40 -11.51 1.65 -5.44
CA VAL A 40 -12.55 1.36 -6.45
C VAL A 40 -11.97 1.34 -7.89
N GLY A 41 -10.76 1.88 -8.06
CA GLY A 41 -10.09 2.01 -9.37
C GLY A 41 -10.33 3.39 -9.99
N CYS A 42 -9.28 4.00 -10.55
CA CYS A 42 -9.39 5.28 -11.26
C CYS A 42 -8.24 5.45 -12.26
N SER A 43 -8.31 6.50 -13.08
CA SER A 43 -7.29 6.86 -14.06
C SER A 43 -5.92 7.14 -13.45
N VAL A 44 -5.85 7.52 -12.17
CA VAL A 44 -4.60 7.86 -11.48
C VAL A 44 -3.82 6.62 -11.02
N CYS A 45 -4.50 5.62 -10.48
CA CYS A 45 -3.85 4.43 -9.91
C CYS A 45 -3.78 3.24 -10.86
N LYS A 46 -4.25 3.39 -12.11
CA LYS A 46 -4.24 2.39 -13.18
C LYS A 46 -4.88 1.02 -12.90
N GLY A 47 -5.50 0.81 -11.73
CA GLY A 47 -6.34 -0.35 -11.42
C GLY A 47 -5.55 -1.62 -11.24
#